data_AF-A0A6B3EJS8-F1
#
_entry.id   AF-A0A6B3EJS8-F1
#
_cell.length_a   1.000
_cell.length_b   1.000
_cell.length_c   1.000
_cell.angle_alpha   90.00
_cell.angle_beta   90.00
_cell.angle_gamma   90.00
#
_symmetry.space_group_name_H-M   'P 1'
#
loop_
_entity.id
_entity.type
_entity.pdbx_description
1 polymer ?
#
loop_
_entity_poly.entity_id
_entity_poly.type
_entity_poly.pdbx_seq_one_letter_code
_entity_poly.pdbx_strand_id
1 'polypeptide(L)'
;ADIRTTIAGRLGAETATLWSERFEKLHHDAVEAGLTPVDGVVEALDALTLPVCVASSGTHDKLRHTLGRTGLYERFAGRVHSASEVARGKPAPDLFLHAARRMGVSPASCAVVEDSAPGIRAARAAGMRA
;
A
#
# COMPACT_ATOMS: atom_id res chain seq x y z
N ALA A 1 13.29 -9.06 5.74
CA ALA A 1 12.98 -8.57 7.09
C ALA A 1 12.36 -7.19 6.95
N ASP A 2 11.37 -6.86 7.79
CA ASP A 2 10.85 -5.50 7.88
C ASP A 2 11.95 -4.52 8.36
N ILE A 3 11.84 -3.24 8.03
CA ILE A 3 12.85 -2.21 8.33
C ILE A 3 13.14 -2.11 9.83
N ARG A 4 12.09 -2.19 10.66
CA ARG A 4 12.24 -2.17 12.13
C ARG A 4 13.07 -3.35 12.63
N THR A 5 12.83 -4.55 12.08
CA THR A 5 13.62 -5.75 12.44
C THR A 5 15.07 -5.58 12.02
N THR A 6 15.31 -4.99 10.84
CA THR A 6 16.66 -4.73 10.32
C THR A 6 17.42 -3.75 11.22
N ILE A 7 16.76 -2.68 11.66
CA ILE A 7 17.34 -1.69 12.57
C ILE A 7 17.61 -2.34 13.94
N ALA A 8 16.65 -3.08 14.49
CA ALA A 8 16.83 -3.75 15.77
C ALA A 8 18.02 -4.71 15.77
N GLY A 9 18.18 -5.48 14.68
CA GLY A 9 19.30 -6.41 14.54
C GLY A 9 20.67 -5.75 14.36
N ARG A 10 20.72 -4.50 13.88
CA ARG A 10 21.98 -3.77 13.65
C ARG A 10 22.34 -2.80 14.77
N LEU A 11 21.34 -2.15 15.36
CA LEU A 11 21.50 -0.99 16.24
C LEU A 11 20.79 -1.18 17.59
N GLY A 12 20.06 -2.28 17.80
CA GLY A 12 19.36 -2.57 19.05
C GLY A 12 17.88 -2.17 19.07
N ALA A 13 17.13 -2.80 19.97
CA ALA A 13 15.67 -2.64 20.06
C ALA A 13 15.24 -1.22 20.44
N GLU A 14 15.97 -0.57 21.35
CA GLU A 14 15.70 0.82 21.77
C GLU A 14 15.83 1.78 20.58
N THR A 15 16.91 1.68 19.82
CA THR A 15 17.11 2.50 18.62
C THR A 15 16.03 2.23 17.56
N ALA A 16 15.59 0.98 17.40
CA ALA A 16 14.51 0.66 16.47
C ALA A 16 13.17 1.30 16.88
N THR A 17 12.87 1.35 18.18
CA THR A 17 11.69 2.06 18.71
C THR A 17 11.79 3.55 18.46
N LEU A 18 12.90 4.20 18.86
CA LEU A 18 13.12 5.63 18.64
C LEU A 18 13.06 6.01 17.15
N TRP A 19 13.64 5.17 16.29
CA TRP A 19 13.56 5.37 14.85
C TRP A 19 12.12 5.32 14.34
N SER A 20 11.31 4.37 14.82
CA SER A 20 9.92 4.21 14.39
C SER A 20 9.09 5.43 14.77
N GLU A 21 9.20 5.89 16.01
CA GLU A 21 8.50 7.09 16.51
C GLU A 21 8.88 8.34 15.70
N ARG A 22 10.19 8.54 15.45
CA ARG A 22 10.68 9.68 14.66
C ARG A 22 10.25 9.58 13.20
N PHE A 23 10.29 8.39 12.61
CA PHE A 23 9.88 8.17 11.23
C PHE A 23 8.39 8.46 11.04
N GLU A 24 7.52 7.96 11.92
CA GLU A 24 6.08 8.21 11.86
C GLU A 24 5.77 9.70 11.93
N LYS A 25 6.38 10.42 12.88
CA LYS A 25 6.22 11.87 13.00
C LYS A 25 6.68 12.60 11.74
N LEU A 26 7.91 12.35 11.28
CA LEU A 26 8.48 13.05 10.12
C LEU A 26 7.72 12.73 8.83
N HIS A 27 7.25 11.49 8.68
CA HIS A 27 6.41 11.10 7.55
C HIS A 27 5.07 11.87 7.57
N HIS A 28 4.42 11.97 8.72
CA HIS A 28 3.17 12.73 8.84
C HIS A 28 3.39 14.21 8.50
N ASP A 29 4.41 14.85 9.11
CA ASP A 29 4.77 16.25 8.83
C ASP A 29 5.02 16.46 7.31
N ALA A 30 5.72 15.54 6.65
CA ALA A 30 6.00 15.62 5.22
C ALA A 30 4.75 15.48 4.35
N VAL A 31 3.81 14.61 4.73
CA VAL A 31 2.54 14.46 4.01
C VAL A 31 1.67 15.71 4.16
N GLU A 32 1.65 16.31 5.34
CA GLU A 32 0.93 17.55 5.62
C GLU A 32 1.50 18.73 4.83
N ALA A 33 2.83 18.84 4.77
CA ALA A 33 3.56 19.93 4.13
C ALA A 33 3.27 20.07 2.62
N GLY A 34 2.98 18.98 1.91
CA GLY A 34 2.69 19.08 0.47
C GLY A 34 2.74 17.78 -0.31
N LEU A 35 2.12 16.70 0.19
CA LEU A 35 1.98 15.49 -0.63
C LEU A 35 1.16 15.78 -1.89
N THR A 36 1.74 15.53 -3.06
CA THR A 36 1.08 15.64 -4.37
C THR A 36 0.86 14.26 -5.00
N PRO A 37 -0.11 14.11 -5.90
CA PRO A 37 -0.22 12.92 -6.74
C PRO A 37 1.07 12.68 -7.55
N VAL A 38 1.34 11.42 -7.88
CA VAL A 38 2.37 11.07 -8.87
C VAL A 38 1.95 11.62 -10.23
N ASP A 39 2.89 12.23 -10.95
CA ASP A 39 2.64 12.79 -12.29
C ASP A 39 1.97 11.76 -13.21
N GLY A 40 0.89 12.16 -13.86
CA GLY A 40 0.14 11.30 -14.79
C GLY A 40 -0.84 10.32 -14.12
N VAL A 41 -0.88 10.22 -12.78
CA VAL A 41 -1.73 9.21 -12.11
C VAL A 41 -3.23 9.51 -12.30
N VAL A 42 -3.62 10.78 -12.35
CA VAL A 42 -5.02 11.16 -12.53
C VAL A 42 -5.47 10.84 -13.95
N GLU A 43 -4.65 11.21 -14.94
CA GLU A 43 -4.88 10.95 -16.36
C GLU A 43 -4.91 9.45 -16.65
N ALA A 44 -4.01 8.68 -16.03
CA ALA A 44 -4.01 7.23 -16.13
C ALA A 44 -5.29 6.63 -15.55
N LEU A 45 -5.75 7.09 -14.38
CA LEU A 45 -7.00 6.62 -13.77
C LEU A 45 -8.22 6.99 -14.62
N ASP A 46 -8.25 8.18 -15.20
CA ASP A 46 -9.36 8.64 -16.05
C ASP A 46 -9.40 7.88 -17.39
N ALA A 47 -8.26 7.38 -17.88
CA ALA A 47 -8.17 6.56 -19.10
C ALA A 47 -8.54 5.07 -18.87
N LEU A 48 -8.57 4.60 -17.62
CA LEU A 48 -8.89 3.21 -17.32
C LEU A 48 -10.40 2.96 -17.37
N THR A 49 -10.80 1.97 -18.17
CA THR A 49 -12.20 1.49 -18.24
C THR A 49 -12.47 0.28 -17.34
N LEU A 50 -11.42 -0.28 -16.73
CA LEU A 50 -11.50 -1.44 -15.85
C LEU A 50 -11.73 -1.00 -14.39
N PRO A 51 -12.39 -1.83 -13.55
CA PRO A 51 -12.47 -1.58 -12.12
C PRO A 51 -11.08 -1.51 -11.47
N VAL A 52 -10.86 -0.51 -10.62
CA VAL A 52 -9.61 -0.31 -9.89
C VAL A 52 -9.84 -0.30 -8.38
N CYS A 53 -8.82 -0.71 -7.63
CA CYS A 53 -8.79 -0.67 -6.16
C CYS A 53 -7.36 -0.34 -5.69
N VAL A 54 -7.22 0.05 -4.43
CA VAL A 54 -5.92 0.19 -3.76
C VAL A 54 -5.69 -1.01 -2.86
N ALA A 55 -4.51 -1.61 -2.91
CA ALA A 55 -4.07 -2.68 -2.00
C ALA A 55 -2.69 -2.35 -1.42
N SER A 56 -2.66 -1.89 -0.16
CA SER A 56 -1.45 -1.31 0.45
C SER A 56 -1.10 -1.91 1.81
N SER A 57 0.19 -1.83 2.16
CA SER A 57 0.71 -2.24 3.47
C SER A 57 0.42 -1.22 4.59
N GLY A 58 -0.06 -0.02 4.26
CA GLY A 58 -0.46 0.98 5.25
C GLY A 58 -1.80 0.66 5.91
N THR A 59 -2.03 1.20 7.11
CA THR A 59 -3.33 1.15 7.80
C THR A 59 -4.39 1.97 7.04
N HIS A 60 -5.67 1.73 7.33
CA HIS A 60 -6.75 2.54 6.73
C HIS A 60 -6.61 4.03 7.03
N ASP A 61 -6.18 4.40 8.24
CA ASP A 61 -5.97 5.80 8.61
C ASP A 61 -4.87 6.44 7.77
N LYS A 62 -3.74 5.74 7.60
CA LYS A 62 -2.66 6.18 6.74
C LYS A 62 -3.14 6.36 5.30
N LEU A 63 -3.87 5.38 4.77
CA LEU A 63 -4.36 5.42 3.38
C LEU A 63 -5.38 6.53 3.16
N ARG A 64 -6.32 6.72 4.09
CA ARG A 64 -7.29 7.81 4.05
C ARG A 64 -6.59 9.16 4.10
N HIS A 65 -5.61 9.31 4.98
CA HIS A 65 -4.83 10.53 5.09
C HIS A 65 -4.07 10.83 3.79
N THR A 66 -3.24 9.90 3.29
CA THR A 66 -2.42 10.14 2.09
C THR A 66 -3.26 10.33 0.83
N LEU A 67 -4.24 9.45 0.58
CA LEU A 67 -5.11 9.58 -0.60
C LEU A 67 -6.04 10.81 -0.51
N GLY A 68 -6.43 11.20 0.71
CA GLY A 68 -7.23 12.40 0.95
C GLY A 68 -6.45 13.66 0.60
N ARG A 69 -5.18 13.75 1.02
CA ARG A 69 -4.29 14.87 0.70
C ARG A 69 -4.05 15.03 -0.80
N THR A 70 -4.02 13.93 -1.54
CA THR A 70 -3.86 13.95 -3.01
C THR A 70 -5.18 14.10 -3.77
N GLY A 71 -6.33 14.20 -3.09
CA GLY A 71 -7.65 14.24 -3.74
C GLY A 71 -8.05 12.93 -4.45
N LEU A 72 -7.37 11.82 -4.16
CA LEU A 72 -7.58 10.52 -4.81
C LEU A 72 -8.52 9.60 -4.03
N TYR A 73 -8.76 9.87 -2.74
CA TYR A 73 -9.50 8.96 -1.87
C TYR A 73 -10.89 8.59 -2.41
N GLU A 74 -11.66 9.59 -2.86
CA GLU A 74 -13.01 9.39 -3.38
C GLU A 74 -13.05 8.49 -4.63
N ARG A 75 -11.98 8.45 -5.42
CA ARG A 75 -11.89 7.58 -6.61
C ARG A 75 -11.83 6.09 -6.25
N PHE A 76 -11.40 5.79 -5.02
CA PHE A 76 -11.29 4.44 -4.49
C PHE A 76 -12.22 4.17 -3.31
N ALA A 77 -13.20 5.05 -3.03
CA ALA A 77 -14.10 4.87 -1.90
C ALA A 77 -14.76 3.47 -1.93
N GLY A 78 -14.68 2.75 -0.81
CA GLY A 78 -15.15 1.36 -0.68
C GLY A 78 -14.24 0.30 -1.32
N ARG A 79 -13.14 0.69 -1.98
CA ARG A 79 -12.19 -0.16 -2.71
C ARG A 79 -10.73 0.10 -2.29
N VAL A 80 -10.53 0.42 -1.00
CA VAL A 80 -9.21 0.57 -0.39
C VAL A 80 -8.99 -0.60 0.56
N HIS A 81 -7.99 -1.43 0.28
CA HIS A 81 -7.64 -2.62 1.04
C HIS A 81 -6.30 -2.47 1.73
N SER A 82 -6.28 -2.77 3.02
CA SER A 82 -5.15 -2.57 3.94
C SER A 82 -4.57 -3.93 4.37
N ALA A 83 -3.26 -3.97 4.59
CA ALA A 83 -2.62 -5.13 5.22
C ALA A 83 -3.18 -5.44 6.63
N SER A 84 -3.83 -4.48 7.30
CA SER A 84 -4.53 -4.72 8.56
C SER A 84 -5.76 -5.63 8.43
N GLU A 85 -6.25 -5.87 7.22
CA GLU A 85 -7.40 -6.76 6.94
C GLU A 85 -6.99 -8.22 6.69
N VAL A 86 -5.68 -8.52 6.74
CA VAL A 86 -5.15 -9.85 6.44
C VAL A 86 -4.12 -10.28 7.48
N ALA A 87 -4.00 -11.60 7.68
CA ALA A 87 -3.05 -12.16 8.65
C ALA A 87 -1.59 -11.93 8.24
N ARG A 88 -1.30 -11.87 6.93
CA ARG A 88 0.06 -11.74 6.40
C ARG A 88 0.10 -10.66 5.32
N GLY A 89 0.84 -9.58 5.57
CA GLY A 89 1.11 -8.56 4.57
C GLY A 89 2.10 -9.01 3.49
N LYS A 90 2.34 -8.15 2.50
CA LYS A 90 3.38 -8.32 1.47
C LYS A 90 4.71 -8.72 2.14
N PRO A 91 5.46 -9.75 1.67
CA PRO A 91 5.35 -10.40 0.36
C PRO A 91 4.38 -11.60 0.30
N ALA A 92 3.61 -11.88 1.34
CA ALA A 92 2.56 -12.88 1.26
C ALA A 92 1.45 -12.42 0.29
N PRO A 93 0.76 -13.34 -0.40
CA PRO A 93 -0.26 -12.99 -1.40
C PRO A 93 -1.58 -12.52 -0.79
N ASP A 94 -1.77 -12.70 0.53
CA ASP A 94 -3.04 -12.60 1.23
C ASP A 94 -3.76 -11.26 0.96
N LEU A 95 -3.03 -10.14 0.95
CA LEU A 95 -3.60 -8.81 0.68
C LEU A 95 -4.19 -8.70 -0.73
N PHE A 96 -3.48 -9.19 -1.75
CA PHE A 96 -3.96 -9.13 -3.13
C PHE A 96 -5.10 -10.12 -3.37
N LEU A 97 -5.03 -11.32 -2.78
CA LEU A 97 -6.13 -12.29 -2.82
C LEU A 97 -7.37 -11.73 -2.11
N HIS A 98 -7.19 -11.03 -0.99
CA HIS A 98 -8.26 -10.32 -0.30
C HIS A 98 -8.89 -9.26 -1.23
N ALA A 99 -8.09 -8.39 -1.84
CA ALA A 99 -8.57 -7.35 -2.74
C ALA A 99 -9.36 -7.92 -3.94
N ALA A 100 -8.82 -8.93 -4.62
CA ALA A 100 -9.50 -9.60 -5.73
C ALA A 100 -10.86 -10.19 -5.32
N ARG A 101 -10.91 -10.86 -4.16
CA ARG A 101 -12.16 -11.40 -3.60
C ARG A 101 -13.18 -10.30 -3.30
N ARG A 102 -12.76 -9.17 -2.71
CA ARG A 102 -13.65 -8.04 -2.42
C ARG A 102 -14.16 -7.35 -3.68
N MET A 103 -13.33 -7.34 -4.73
CA MET A 103 -13.68 -6.84 -6.05
C MET A 103 -14.50 -7.83 -6.89
N GLY A 104 -14.68 -9.07 -6.43
CA GLY A 104 -15.46 -10.10 -7.14
C GLY A 104 -14.78 -10.61 -8.43
N VAL A 105 -13.45 -10.54 -8.52
CA VAL A 105 -12.69 -10.93 -9.72
C VAL A 105 -11.69 -12.06 -9.43
N SER A 106 -11.41 -12.88 -10.43
CA SER A 106 -10.35 -13.91 -10.35
C SER A 106 -8.97 -13.26 -10.30
N PRO A 107 -8.03 -13.72 -9.46
CA PRO A 107 -6.65 -13.21 -9.44
C PRO A 107 -5.95 -13.27 -10.81
N ALA A 108 -6.22 -14.29 -11.63
CA ALA A 108 -5.64 -14.42 -12.96
C ALA A 108 -6.10 -13.31 -13.94
N SER A 109 -7.20 -12.62 -13.62
CA SER A 109 -7.72 -11.49 -14.38
C SER A 109 -7.23 -10.14 -13.84
N CYS A 110 -6.38 -10.13 -12.81
CA CYS A 110 -5.86 -8.92 -12.19
C CYS A 110 -4.47 -8.55 -12.73
N ALA A 111 -4.23 -7.25 -12.86
CA ALA A 111 -2.90 -6.68 -13.03
C ALA A 111 -2.58 -5.78 -11.82
N VAL A 112 -1.35 -5.86 -11.32
CA VAL A 112 -0.88 -5.08 -10.18
C VAL A 112 0.19 -4.09 -10.66
N VAL A 113 0.04 -2.83 -10.27
CA VAL A 113 1.07 -1.79 -10.41
C VAL A 113 1.72 -1.59 -9.04
N GLU A 114 3.04 -1.79 -8.94
CA GLU A 114 3.79 -1.78 -7.68
C GLU A 114 5.19 -1.20 -7.85
N ASP A 115 5.67 -0.50 -6.83
CA ASP A 115 7.00 0.11 -6.77
C ASP A 115 7.99 -0.69 -5.89
N SER A 116 7.52 -1.67 -5.12
CA SER A 116 8.34 -2.41 -4.16
C SER A 116 8.53 -3.89 -4.55
N ALA A 117 9.74 -4.41 -4.33
CA ALA A 117 10.02 -5.83 -4.54
C ALA A 117 9.13 -6.78 -3.71
N PRO A 118 8.80 -6.50 -2.42
CA PRO A 118 7.83 -7.30 -1.68
C PRO A 118 6.43 -7.32 -2.33
N GLY A 119 5.96 -6.20 -2.87
CA GLY A 119 4.66 -6.14 -3.52
C GLY A 119 4.63 -6.89 -4.85
N ILE A 120 5.66 -6.77 -5.70
CA ILE A 120 5.77 -7.58 -6.92
C ILE A 120 5.78 -9.08 -6.59
N ARG A 121 6.52 -9.51 -5.56
CA ARG A 121 6.51 -10.91 -5.11
C ARG A 121 5.13 -11.36 -4.64
N ALA A 122 4.44 -10.53 -3.86
CA ALA A 122 3.09 -10.85 -3.40
C ALA A 122 2.08 -10.96 -4.55
N ALA A 123 2.16 -10.08 -5.55
CA ALA A 123 1.28 -10.11 -6.71
C ALA A 123 1.48 -11.40 -7.54
N ARG A 124 2.73 -11.78 -7.80
CA ARG A 124 3.06 -13.03 -8.50
C ARG A 124 2.64 -14.26 -7.70
N ALA A 125 2.86 -14.26 -6.39
CA ALA A 125 2.41 -15.33 -5.50
C ALA A 125 0.88 -15.47 -5.45
N ALA A 126 0.14 -14.37 -5.70
CA ALA A 126 -1.31 -14.38 -5.81
C ALA A 126 -1.82 -14.85 -7.19
N GLY A 127 -0.93 -15.17 -8.14
CA GLY A 127 -1.31 -15.54 -9.51
C GLY A 127 -1.76 -14.36 -10.37
N MET A 128 -1.37 -13.14 -10.01
CA MET A 128 -1.68 -11.92 -10.77
C MET A 128 -0.52 -11.51 -11.69
N ARG A 129 -0.80 -10.68 -12.69
CA ARG A 129 0.22 -10.09 -13.57
C ARG A 129 0.91 -8.90 -12.88
N ALA A 130 2.25 -8.92 -12.82
CA ALA A 130 3.10 -7.90 -12.17
C ALA A 130 4.51 -7.83 -12.78
#